data_AF-A0A1W9SPT7-F1
#
_entry.id   AF-A0A1W9SPT7-F1
#
_cell.length_a   1.000
_cell.length_b   1.000
_cell.length_c   1.000
_cell.angle_alpha   90.00
_cell.angle_beta   90.00
_cell.angle_gamma   90.00
#
_symmetry.space_group_name_H-M   'P 1'
#
loop_
_entity.id
_entity.type
_entity.pdbx_description
1 polymer ?
#
loop_
_entity_poly.entity_id
_entity_poly.type
_entity_poly.pdbx_seq_one_letter_code
_entity_poly.pdbx_strand_id
1 'polypeptide(L)'
;MTAEKYEKAGNYELAKRNYKKALDVKPSETHLNAKIQTMTEFIKKQNDRKSSLDYKRAMDNGDLFFEKKDYRKAKSFYLDAKKINPNNATNINKKIRELDKLIKQNESKDETAKKKKMKYNIKMKYANKMLKEKNYKYAKKSYKQASEIFPDEKLPKEKIRAINKILRKGILEKEQAKLSKENYEKYLRMADSSFRAEDYVKAKNFYESAMYISSDKNSIKIRLDEVKDIIVGKARKEMIIEKREKDYKAKMNLGDELFANSMYEEAKEVYKKALEIIPTSQDAVDRIDELEPLIQKKIAEKEEERRMSEAYNEELESANSFFKEENYLEAKFSYERAIKINSTSFANERVIEINNLLIAEENKTKQMEFYDTEVRRAENSIRKKEYKDAKIYYQKALLLLKDNKIAKDKIAELDILIKKQKLEEKKIKEQEEKYNAFFTRANSLLLANVYDEAKKHYEMALKIKPKEKVPKEKLGIIKRILSKEKKEKEEFAKKDASYKNFIAIADGLFNENSLNEAKSNYIRASKIKKYAAYPKVQLEKIQKIKDKLKAKDRDAWEIAQRKKMLEARARRIKLEKTELDEATRAIEEAKRYSDLVKNYPEGITIEKVLKME
;
A
#
# COMPACT_ATOMS: atom_id res chain seq x y z
N MET A 1 -167.08 -10.97 -142.24
CA MET A 1 -165.85 -11.80 -142.29
C MET A 1 -164.78 -11.46 -141.24
N THR A 2 -164.74 -10.27 -140.63
CA THR A 2 -163.62 -9.88 -139.73
C THR A 2 -163.70 -10.43 -138.29
N ALA A 3 -164.88 -10.71 -137.73
CA ALA A 3 -165.04 -11.09 -136.33
C ALA A 3 -164.62 -12.55 -136.01
N GLU A 4 -164.96 -13.50 -136.89
CA GLU A 4 -164.63 -14.93 -136.73
C GLU A 4 -163.13 -15.21 -136.72
N LYS A 5 -162.33 -14.41 -137.43
CA LYS A 5 -160.87 -14.53 -137.46
C LYS A 5 -160.25 -14.28 -136.07
N TYR A 6 -160.75 -13.30 -135.34
CA TYR A 6 -160.27 -13.01 -133.98
C TYR A 6 -160.73 -14.05 -132.95
N GLU A 7 -161.90 -14.65 -133.14
CA GLU A 7 -162.39 -15.75 -132.29
C GLU A 7 -161.48 -16.97 -132.41
N LYS A 8 -161.15 -17.41 -133.64
CA LYS A 8 -160.22 -18.52 -133.87
C LYS A 8 -158.81 -18.27 -133.37
N ALA A 9 -158.37 -17.00 -133.35
CA ALA A 9 -157.06 -16.61 -132.83
C ALA A 9 -156.98 -16.59 -131.29
N GLY A 10 -158.07 -16.91 -130.57
CA GLY A 10 -158.12 -16.87 -129.10
C GLY A 10 -158.07 -15.46 -128.53
N ASN A 11 -158.22 -14.43 -129.36
CA ASN A 11 -158.25 -13.04 -128.94
C ASN A 11 -159.69 -12.62 -128.67
N TYR A 12 -160.24 -13.20 -127.61
CA TYR A 12 -161.68 -13.16 -127.31
C TYR A 12 -162.22 -11.73 -127.11
N GLU A 13 -161.39 -10.80 -126.60
CA GLU A 13 -161.76 -9.37 -126.48
C GLU A 13 -161.94 -8.71 -127.85
N LEU A 14 -160.96 -8.88 -128.75
CA LEU A 14 -161.05 -8.36 -130.12
C LEU A 14 -162.15 -9.05 -130.92
N ALA A 15 -162.37 -10.35 -130.73
CA ALA A 15 -163.46 -11.09 -131.33
C ALA A 15 -164.82 -10.53 -130.91
N LYS A 16 -165.05 -10.40 -129.60
CA LYS A 16 -166.26 -9.81 -129.02
C LYS A 16 -166.52 -8.41 -129.56
N ARG A 17 -165.49 -7.57 -129.62
CA ARG A 17 -165.61 -6.18 -130.12
C ARG A 17 -166.03 -6.14 -131.60
N ASN A 18 -165.49 -7.03 -132.43
CA ASN A 18 -165.83 -7.09 -133.85
C ASN A 18 -167.20 -7.72 -134.09
N TYR A 19 -167.62 -8.71 -133.29
CA TYR A 19 -169.00 -9.22 -133.35
C TYR A 19 -170.03 -8.15 -132.96
N LYS A 20 -169.72 -7.32 -131.95
CA LYS A 20 -170.55 -6.14 -131.62
C LYS A 20 -170.68 -5.18 -132.80
N LYS A 21 -169.58 -4.83 -133.45
CA LYS A 21 -169.60 -3.97 -134.65
C LYS A 21 -170.42 -4.58 -135.80
N ALA A 22 -170.32 -5.89 -136.00
CA ALA A 22 -171.12 -6.58 -137.01
C ALA A 22 -172.62 -6.52 -136.67
N LEU A 23 -172.97 -6.66 -135.39
CA LEU A 23 -174.35 -6.58 -134.90
C LEU A 23 -174.96 -5.17 -135.09
N ASP A 24 -174.18 -4.10 -134.90
CA ASP A 24 -174.66 -2.71 -135.06
C ASP A 24 -175.09 -2.40 -136.51
N VAL A 25 -174.44 -3.01 -137.50
CA VAL A 25 -174.76 -2.80 -138.94
C VAL A 25 -175.97 -3.62 -139.38
N LYS A 26 -176.22 -4.76 -138.73
CA LYS A 26 -177.37 -5.64 -138.98
C LYS A 26 -178.04 -6.06 -137.67
N PRO A 27 -178.91 -5.21 -137.10
CA PRO A 27 -179.48 -5.44 -135.77
C PRO A 27 -180.41 -6.66 -135.69
N SER A 28 -180.97 -7.09 -136.83
CA SER A 28 -181.91 -8.21 -136.91
C SER A 28 -181.25 -9.59 -136.99
N GLU A 29 -179.91 -9.69 -136.99
CA GLU A 29 -179.19 -10.97 -137.00
C GLU A 29 -178.92 -11.51 -135.58
N THR A 30 -179.80 -12.38 -135.08
CA THR A 30 -179.72 -12.98 -133.73
C THR A 30 -178.45 -13.81 -133.47
N HIS A 31 -177.82 -14.39 -134.50
CA HIS A 31 -176.60 -15.20 -134.36
C HIS A 31 -175.40 -14.42 -133.80
N LEU A 32 -175.31 -13.11 -134.08
CA LEU A 32 -174.19 -12.27 -133.63
C LEU A 32 -174.23 -12.01 -132.11
N ASN A 33 -175.42 -11.95 -131.50
CA ASN A 33 -175.58 -11.84 -130.05
C ASN A 33 -175.08 -13.07 -129.31
N ALA A 34 -175.38 -14.27 -129.82
CA ALA A 34 -174.90 -15.53 -129.26
C ALA A 34 -173.36 -15.56 -129.22
N LYS A 35 -172.70 -15.14 -130.31
CA LYS A 35 -171.24 -15.07 -130.41
C LYS A 35 -170.59 -14.10 -129.41
N ILE A 36 -171.19 -12.93 -129.19
CA ILE A 36 -170.69 -11.95 -128.19
C ILE A 36 -170.75 -12.53 -126.78
N GLN A 37 -171.82 -13.28 -126.47
CA GLN A 37 -171.97 -13.91 -125.17
C GLN A 37 -170.94 -15.02 -124.95
N THR A 38 -170.69 -15.88 -125.95
CA THR A 38 -169.64 -16.92 -125.86
C THR A 38 -168.26 -16.31 -125.65
N MET A 39 -167.92 -15.23 -126.36
CA MET A 39 -166.64 -14.55 -126.17
C MET A 39 -166.51 -13.96 -124.76
N THR A 40 -167.61 -13.47 -124.19
CA THR A 40 -167.64 -12.96 -122.81
C THR A 40 -167.31 -14.05 -121.80
N GLU A 41 -167.81 -15.27 -122.00
CA GLU A 41 -167.50 -16.39 -121.12
C GLU A 41 -166.04 -16.83 -121.23
N PHE A 42 -165.46 -16.86 -122.43
CA PHE A 42 -164.04 -17.18 -122.62
C PHE A 42 -163.10 -16.16 -121.95
N ILE A 43 -163.41 -14.86 -122.06
CA ILE A 43 -162.66 -13.80 -121.38
C ILE A 43 -162.69 -14.01 -119.86
N LYS A 44 -163.87 -14.32 -119.31
CA LYS A 44 -164.02 -14.57 -117.87
C LYS A 44 -163.15 -15.75 -117.41
N LYS A 45 -163.20 -16.86 -118.14
CA LYS A 45 -162.42 -18.08 -117.84
C LYS A 45 -160.90 -17.85 -117.94
N GLN A 46 -160.45 -16.96 -118.82
CA GLN A 46 -159.04 -16.60 -118.96
C GLN A 46 -158.54 -15.74 -117.79
N ASN A 47 -159.35 -14.80 -117.31
CA ASN A 47 -159.01 -13.93 -116.17
C ASN A 47 -158.94 -14.70 -114.83
N ASP A 48 -159.85 -15.64 -114.60
CA ASP A 48 -159.84 -16.45 -113.36
C ASP A 48 -158.56 -17.30 -113.23
N ARG A 49 -158.04 -17.83 -114.35
CA ARG A 49 -156.79 -18.59 -114.37
C ARG A 49 -155.57 -17.73 -114.02
N LYS A 50 -155.53 -16.48 -114.45
CA LYS A 50 -154.43 -15.55 -114.19
C LYS A 50 -154.36 -15.16 -112.71
N SER A 51 -155.52 -14.88 -112.10
CA SER A 51 -155.59 -14.49 -110.68
C SER A 51 -155.13 -15.59 -109.71
N SER A 52 -155.30 -16.88 -110.07
CA SER A 52 -154.83 -18.00 -109.25
C SER A 52 -153.29 -18.13 -109.22
N LEU A 53 -152.61 -17.83 -110.33
CA LEU A 53 -151.16 -17.94 -110.44
C LEU A 53 -150.43 -16.85 -109.65
N ASP A 54 -150.93 -15.62 -109.68
CA ASP A 54 -150.30 -14.47 -109.00
C ASP A 54 -150.37 -14.61 -107.46
N TYR A 55 -151.45 -15.19 -106.93
CA TYR A 55 -151.56 -15.48 -105.49
C TYR A 55 -150.45 -16.43 -105.01
N LYS A 56 -150.19 -17.51 -105.76
CA LYS A 56 -149.17 -18.49 -105.40
C LYS A 56 -147.77 -17.85 -105.32
N ARG A 57 -147.41 -17.02 -106.31
CA ARG A 57 -146.12 -16.32 -106.33
C ARG A 57 -145.92 -15.38 -105.14
N ALA A 58 -146.96 -14.68 -104.71
CA ALA A 58 -146.86 -13.75 -103.58
C ALA A 58 -146.63 -14.48 -102.25
N MET A 59 -147.27 -15.65 -102.06
CA MET A 59 -147.05 -16.49 -100.88
C MET A 59 -145.62 -17.04 -100.81
N ASP A 60 -145.12 -17.61 -101.91
CA ASP A 60 -143.77 -18.20 -101.97
C ASP A 60 -142.67 -17.17 -101.67
N ASN A 61 -142.82 -15.93 -102.17
CA ASN A 61 -141.87 -14.85 -101.86
C ASN A 61 -141.95 -14.39 -100.39
N GLY A 62 -143.15 -14.35 -99.82
CA GLY A 62 -143.33 -14.05 -98.39
C GLY A 62 -142.59 -15.05 -97.50
N ASP A 63 -142.67 -16.34 -97.84
CA ASP A 63 -141.97 -17.42 -97.14
C ASP A 63 -140.44 -17.30 -97.30
N LEU A 64 -139.95 -17.06 -98.53
CA LEU A 64 -138.51 -16.93 -98.81
C LEU A 64 -137.85 -15.81 -97.99
N PHE A 65 -138.47 -14.62 -97.91
CA PHE A 65 -137.89 -13.51 -97.16
C PHE A 65 -137.99 -13.70 -95.63
N PHE A 66 -138.96 -14.50 -95.16
CA PHE A 66 -139.06 -14.85 -93.75
C PHE A 66 -137.85 -15.69 -93.31
N GLU A 67 -137.46 -16.70 -94.09
CA GLU A 67 -136.30 -17.55 -93.81
C GLU A 67 -134.98 -16.77 -93.80
N LYS A 68 -134.84 -15.77 -94.67
CA LYS A 68 -133.67 -14.88 -94.71
C LYS A 68 -133.58 -13.92 -93.52
N LYS A 69 -134.56 -13.94 -92.61
CA LYS A 69 -134.72 -13.00 -91.48
C LYS A 69 -134.85 -11.53 -91.92
N ASP A 70 -135.14 -11.29 -93.20
CA ASP A 70 -135.52 -9.97 -93.71
C ASP A 70 -137.03 -9.79 -93.48
N TYR A 71 -137.37 -9.70 -92.19
CA TYR A 71 -138.75 -9.71 -91.71
C TYR A 71 -139.60 -8.58 -92.31
N ARG A 72 -138.99 -7.46 -92.72
CA ARG A 72 -139.69 -6.35 -93.38
C ARG A 72 -140.13 -6.72 -94.80
N LYS A 73 -139.24 -7.32 -95.61
CA LYS A 73 -139.60 -7.75 -96.97
C LYS A 73 -140.62 -8.89 -96.97
N ALA A 74 -140.47 -9.86 -96.06
CA ALA A 74 -141.41 -10.96 -95.90
C ALA A 74 -142.84 -10.46 -95.68
N LYS A 75 -143.00 -9.45 -94.82
CA LYS A 75 -144.30 -8.83 -94.52
C LYS A 75 -144.94 -8.20 -95.76
N SER A 76 -144.13 -7.56 -96.62
CA SER A 76 -144.63 -6.93 -97.85
C SER A 76 -145.27 -7.95 -98.79
N PHE A 77 -144.59 -9.06 -99.09
CA PHE A 77 -145.10 -10.09 -100.00
C PHE A 77 -146.36 -10.79 -99.49
N TYR A 78 -146.45 -11.03 -98.17
CA TYR A 78 -147.69 -11.53 -97.58
C TYR A 78 -148.85 -10.54 -97.69
N LEU A 79 -148.59 -9.23 -97.55
CA LEU A 79 -149.63 -8.23 -97.78
C LEU A 79 -150.11 -8.21 -99.23
N ASP A 80 -149.21 -8.44 -100.19
CA ASP A 80 -149.56 -8.55 -101.61
C ASP A 80 -150.40 -9.82 -101.88
N ALA A 81 -150.03 -10.97 -101.30
CA ALA A 81 -150.81 -12.21 -101.40
C ALA A 81 -152.24 -12.03 -100.86
N LYS A 82 -152.41 -11.26 -99.77
CA LYS A 82 -153.73 -10.95 -99.19
C LYS A 82 -154.61 -10.16 -100.14
N LYS A 83 -154.06 -9.25 -100.95
CA LYS A 83 -154.83 -8.45 -101.91
C LYS A 83 -155.38 -9.28 -103.07
N ILE A 84 -154.68 -10.33 -103.50
CA ILE A 84 -155.01 -11.09 -104.72
C ILE A 84 -156.14 -12.11 -104.49
N ASN A 85 -156.21 -12.75 -103.32
CA ASN A 85 -157.28 -13.69 -102.99
C ASN A 85 -157.83 -13.43 -101.57
N PRO A 86 -158.84 -12.56 -101.44
CA PRO A 86 -159.40 -12.17 -100.15
C PRO A 86 -160.00 -13.35 -99.36
N ASN A 87 -160.46 -14.40 -100.04
CA ASN A 87 -161.12 -15.56 -99.42
C ASN A 87 -160.15 -16.44 -98.59
N ASN A 88 -158.83 -16.23 -98.68
CA ASN A 88 -157.81 -16.92 -97.88
C ASN A 88 -157.06 -15.98 -96.89
N ALA A 89 -157.67 -14.86 -96.52
CA ALA A 89 -157.04 -13.82 -95.69
C ALA A 89 -156.64 -14.29 -94.28
N THR A 90 -157.28 -15.33 -93.73
CA THR A 90 -157.08 -15.77 -92.34
C THR A 90 -155.67 -16.31 -92.10
N ASN A 91 -155.13 -17.12 -93.01
CA ASN A 91 -153.78 -17.69 -92.86
C ASN A 91 -152.68 -16.63 -93.03
N ILE A 92 -152.87 -15.69 -93.95
CA ILE A 92 -151.89 -14.64 -94.23
C ILE A 92 -151.75 -13.66 -93.06
N ASN A 93 -152.87 -13.32 -92.41
CA ASN A 93 -152.87 -12.44 -91.23
C ASN A 93 -152.08 -13.04 -90.05
N LYS A 94 -152.08 -14.38 -89.88
CA LYS A 94 -151.27 -15.04 -88.84
C LYS A 94 -149.77 -14.82 -89.09
N LYS A 95 -149.29 -15.07 -90.31
CA LYS A 95 -147.88 -14.88 -90.69
C LYS A 95 -147.42 -13.42 -90.52
N ILE A 96 -148.27 -12.46 -90.85
CA ILE A 96 -147.96 -11.03 -90.68
C ILE A 96 -147.80 -10.64 -89.20
N ARG A 97 -148.66 -11.14 -88.30
CA ARG A 97 -148.54 -10.84 -86.85
C ARG A 97 -147.27 -11.41 -86.23
N GLU A 98 -146.83 -12.57 -86.67
CA GLU A 98 -145.58 -13.20 -86.21
C GLU A 98 -144.36 -12.35 -86.60
N LEU A 99 -144.33 -11.88 -87.85
CA LEU A 99 -143.30 -10.96 -88.34
C LEU A 99 -143.22 -9.66 -87.54
N ASP A 100 -144.36 -9.09 -87.13
CA ASP A 100 -144.37 -7.86 -86.32
C ASP A 100 -143.73 -8.02 -84.94
N LYS A 101 -143.85 -9.20 -84.31
CA LYS A 101 -143.16 -9.48 -83.05
C LYS A 101 -141.65 -9.55 -83.25
N LEU A 102 -141.18 -10.20 -84.31
CA LEU A 102 -139.76 -10.42 -84.58
C LEU A 102 -139.02 -9.12 -84.91
N ILE A 103 -139.65 -8.19 -85.64
CA ILE A 103 -139.06 -6.87 -85.95
C ILE A 103 -138.79 -6.08 -84.66
N LYS A 104 -139.73 -6.07 -83.71
CA LYS A 104 -139.64 -5.27 -82.49
C LYS A 104 -138.54 -5.75 -81.53
N GLN A 105 -138.25 -7.05 -81.53
CA GLN A 105 -137.25 -7.62 -80.63
C GLN A 105 -135.81 -7.32 -81.08
N ASN A 106 -135.56 -7.24 -82.39
CA ASN A 106 -134.22 -7.04 -82.95
C ASN A 106 -133.71 -5.59 -82.79
N GLU A 107 -134.59 -4.58 -82.82
CA GLU A 107 -134.20 -3.16 -82.69
C GLU A 107 -133.69 -2.79 -81.27
N SER A 108 -134.10 -3.51 -80.22
CA SER A 108 -133.77 -3.18 -78.81
C SER A 108 -132.37 -3.61 -78.33
N LYS A 109 -131.73 -4.59 -78.98
CA LYS A 109 -130.43 -5.14 -78.54
C LYS A 109 -129.23 -4.28 -78.97
N ASP A 110 -129.35 -3.47 -80.02
CA ASP A 110 -128.21 -2.78 -80.63
C ASP A 110 -127.87 -1.42 -79.96
N GLU A 111 -128.82 -0.81 -79.23
CA GLU A 111 -128.64 0.50 -78.59
C GLU A 111 -127.93 0.42 -77.22
N THR A 112 -128.14 -0.67 -76.46
CA THR A 112 -127.58 -0.84 -75.10
C THR A 112 -126.07 -1.09 -75.09
N ALA A 113 -125.53 -1.77 -76.11
CA ALA A 113 -124.10 -2.02 -76.26
C ALA A 113 -123.29 -0.73 -76.50
N LYS A 114 -123.83 0.22 -77.28
CA LYS A 114 -123.15 1.50 -77.58
C LYS A 114 -123.00 2.38 -76.34
N LYS A 115 -124.01 2.47 -75.46
CA LYS A 115 -123.97 3.28 -74.23
C LYS A 115 -122.92 2.79 -73.22
N LYS A 116 -122.71 1.47 -73.07
CA LYS A 116 -121.68 0.91 -72.17
C LYS A 116 -120.25 1.27 -72.64
N LYS A 117 -119.98 1.16 -73.94
CA LYS A 117 -118.66 1.46 -74.53
C LYS A 117 -118.22 2.92 -74.33
N MET A 118 -119.16 3.87 -74.43
CA MET A 118 -118.87 5.29 -74.21
C MET A 118 -118.46 5.60 -72.76
N LYS A 119 -119.18 5.06 -71.76
CA LYS A 119 -118.87 5.29 -70.33
C LYS A 119 -117.47 4.78 -69.95
N TYR A 120 -117.08 3.61 -70.46
CA TYR A 120 -115.75 3.03 -70.24
C TYR A 120 -114.64 3.95 -70.76
N ASN A 121 -114.76 4.43 -72.00
CA ASN A 121 -113.76 5.30 -72.61
C ASN A 121 -113.54 6.60 -71.84
N ILE A 122 -114.60 7.20 -71.30
CA ILE A 122 -114.50 8.40 -70.45
C ILE A 122 -113.70 8.11 -69.17
N LYS A 123 -114.00 7.00 -68.48
CA LYS A 123 -113.28 6.61 -67.26
C LYS A 123 -111.82 6.31 -67.54
N MET A 124 -111.51 5.62 -68.64
CA MET A 124 -110.14 5.35 -69.07
C MET A 124 -109.38 6.63 -69.40
N LYS A 125 -109.98 7.58 -70.12
CA LYS A 125 -109.34 8.86 -70.46
C LYS A 125 -108.99 9.67 -69.21
N TYR A 126 -109.92 9.77 -68.27
CA TYR A 126 -109.70 10.49 -67.02
C TYR A 126 -108.66 9.79 -66.12
N ALA A 127 -108.70 8.46 -66.07
CA ALA A 127 -107.71 7.66 -65.33
C ALA A 127 -106.28 7.84 -65.87
N ASN A 128 -106.12 7.85 -67.20
CA ASN A 128 -104.85 8.12 -67.87
C ASN A 128 -104.32 9.53 -67.58
N LYS A 129 -105.18 10.56 -67.61
CA LYS A 129 -104.81 11.95 -67.28
C LYS A 129 -104.23 12.04 -65.86
N MET A 130 -104.97 11.52 -64.87
CA MET A 130 -104.55 11.54 -63.48
C MET A 130 -103.25 10.77 -63.24
N LEU A 131 -103.01 9.69 -64.00
CA LEU A 131 -101.77 8.92 -63.91
C LEU A 131 -100.57 9.75 -64.39
N LYS A 132 -100.72 10.49 -65.50
CA LYS A 132 -99.68 11.36 -66.06
C LYS A 132 -99.33 12.51 -65.11
N GLU A 133 -100.34 13.08 -64.45
CA GLU A 133 -100.18 14.13 -63.43
C GLU A 133 -99.62 13.59 -62.10
N LYS A 134 -99.26 12.30 -62.03
CA LYS A 134 -98.80 11.59 -60.83
C LYS A 134 -99.82 11.63 -59.69
N ASN A 135 -101.08 11.93 -59.99
CA ASN A 135 -102.17 11.91 -59.03
C ASN A 135 -102.74 10.49 -58.90
N TYR A 136 -101.87 9.61 -58.41
CA TYR A 136 -102.04 8.16 -58.38
C TYR A 136 -103.34 7.71 -57.70
N LYS A 137 -103.79 8.42 -56.66
CA LYS A 137 -105.03 8.12 -55.94
C LYS A 137 -106.27 8.25 -56.84
N TYR A 138 -106.37 9.33 -57.61
CA TYR A 138 -107.50 9.57 -58.50
C TYR A 138 -107.42 8.74 -59.79
N ALA A 139 -106.20 8.47 -60.28
CA ALA A 139 -105.97 7.55 -61.39
C ALA A 139 -106.47 6.14 -61.06
N LYS A 140 -106.07 5.60 -59.90
CA LYS A 140 -106.50 4.28 -59.41
C LYS A 140 -108.02 4.19 -59.28
N LYS A 141 -108.66 5.22 -58.68
CA LYS A 141 -110.14 5.28 -58.55
C LYS A 141 -110.83 5.19 -59.91
N SER A 142 -110.32 5.91 -60.91
CA SER A 142 -110.95 5.98 -62.22
C SER A 142 -110.72 4.73 -63.08
N TYR A 143 -109.54 4.10 -63.00
CA TYR A 143 -109.34 2.77 -63.59
C TYR A 143 -110.20 1.70 -62.94
N LYS A 144 -110.43 1.80 -61.61
CA LYS A 144 -111.35 0.88 -60.92
C LYS A 144 -112.76 1.01 -61.49
N GLN A 145 -113.25 2.24 -61.64
CA GLN A 145 -114.54 2.51 -62.28
C GLN A 145 -114.60 2.01 -63.74
N ALA A 146 -113.51 2.12 -64.51
CA ALA A 146 -113.46 1.55 -65.86
C ALA A 146 -113.53 0.02 -65.83
N SER A 147 -112.81 -0.64 -64.92
CA SER A 147 -112.87 -2.09 -64.73
C SER A 147 -114.25 -2.58 -64.29
N GLU A 148 -115.03 -1.77 -63.57
CA GLU A 148 -116.40 -2.13 -63.16
C GLU A 148 -117.38 -2.08 -64.35
N ILE A 149 -117.12 -1.23 -65.35
CA ILE A 149 -117.96 -1.11 -66.56
C ILE A 149 -117.73 -2.29 -67.52
N PHE A 150 -116.47 -2.69 -67.71
CA PHE A 150 -116.10 -3.91 -68.42
C PHE A 150 -115.15 -4.76 -67.56
N PRO A 151 -115.70 -5.71 -66.79
CA PRO A 151 -114.93 -6.59 -65.91
C PRO A 151 -113.87 -7.43 -66.63
N ASP A 152 -114.12 -7.77 -67.89
CA ASP A 152 -113.22 -8.62 -68.69
C ASP A 152 -112.03 -7.85 -69.27
N GLU A 153 -112.07 -6.52 -69.27
CA GLU A 153 -110.97 -5.67 -69.75
C GLU A 153 -109.78 -5.72 -68.79
N LYS A 154 -108.63 -6.16 -69.29
CA LYS A 154 -107.40 -6.34 -68.49
C LYS A 154 -106.69 -5.02 -68.19
N LEU A 155 -106.70 -4.09 -69.13
CA LEU A 155 -105.90 -2.86 -69.08
C LEU A 155 -106.15 -2.00 -67.82
N PRO A 156 -107.41 -1.73 -67.38
CA PRO A 156 -107.63 -0.96 -66.16
C PRO A 156 -107.06 -1.65 -64.90
N LYS A 157 -107.17 -2.99 -64.83
CA LYS A 157 -106.65 -3.79 -63.71
C LYS A 157 -105.13 -3.72 -63.62
N GLU A 158 -104.44 -3.78 -64.77
CA GLU A 158 -102.98 -3.63 -64.84
C GLU A 158 -102.51 -2.26 -64.38
N LYS A 159 -103.18 -1.19 -64.81
CA LYS A 159 -102.84 0.18 -64.40
C LYS A 159 -103.00 0.39 -62.90
N ILE A 160 -104.01 -0.22 -62.27
CA ILE A 160 -104.18 -0.20 -60.80
C ILE A 160 -103.00 -0.88 -60.09
N ARG A 161 -102.52 -2.03 -60.59
CA ARG A 161 -101.37 -2.74 -60.00
C ARG A 161 -100.10 -1.90 -60.08
N ALA A 162 -99.83 -1.29 -61.23
CA ALA A 162 -98.68 -0.41 -61.43
C ALA A 162 -98.71 0.78 -60.45
N ILE A 163 -99.88 1.42 -60.29
CA ILE A 163 -100.06 2.52 -59.33
C ILE A 163 -99.78 2.08 -57.88
N ASN A 164 -100.26 0.90 -57.47
CA ASN A 164 -100.01 0.39 -56.11
C ASN A 164 -98.51 0.21 -55.81
N LYS A 165 -97.73 -0.25 -56.79
CA LYS A 165 -96.27 -0.42 -56.64
C LYS A 165 -95.58 0.93 -56.39
N ILE A 166 -95.96 1.97 -57.12
CA ILE A 166 -95.39 3.32 -56.96
C ILE A 166 -95.71 3.88 -55.56
N LEU A 167 -96.97 3.76 -55.11
CA LEU A 167 -97.37 4.25 -53.80
C LEU A 167 -96.63 3.55 -52.65
N ARG A 168 -96.41 2.24 -52.75
CA ARG A 168 -95.64 1.48 -51.74
C ARG A 168 -94.18 1.90 -51.68
N LYS A 169 -93.54 2.13 -52.83
CA LYS A 169 -92.15 2.59 -52.91
C LYS A 169 -91.97 3.95 -52.22
N GLY A 170 -92.85 4.91 -52.46
CA GLY A 170 -92.77 6.23 -51.84
C GLY A 170 -93.01 6.26 -50.32
N ILE A 171 -93.72 5.28 -49.76
CA ILE A 171 -93.88 5.15 -48.30
C ILE A 171 -92.58 4.63 -47.67
N LEU A 172 -92.00 3.57 -48.25
CA LEU A 172 -90.75 2.98 -47.77
C LEU A 172 -89.58 3.96 -47.81
N GLU A 173 -89.47 4.76 -48.88
CA GLU A 173 -88.42 5.79 -48.99
C GLU A 173 -88.54 6.88 -47.91
N LYS A 174 -89.77 7.29 -47.55
CA LYS A 174 -89.99 8.28 -46.48
C LYS A 174 -89.66 7.73 -45.10
N GLU A 175 -90.02 6.47 -44.85
CA GLU A 175 -89.76 5.80 -43.58
C GLU A 175 -88.26 5.55 -43.37
N GLN A 176 -87.55 5.17 -44.42
CA GLN A 176 -86.10 5.01 -44.42
C GLN A 176 -85.37 6.36 -44.21
N ALA A 177 -85.83 7.44 -44.85
CA ALA A 177 -85.28 8.77 -44.62
C ALA A 177 -85.49 9.27 -43.18
N LYS A 178 -86.65 8.97 -42.57
CA LYS A 178 -86.94 9.31 -41.17
C LYS A 178 -86.03 8.55 -40.21
N LEU A 179 -85.90 7.24 -40.39
CA LEU A 179 -85.00 6.39 -39.58
C LEU A 179 -83.53 6.83 -39.70
N SER A 180 -83.10 7.20 -40.90
CA SER A 180 -81.74 7.75 -41.14
C SER A 180 -81.51 9.04 -40.36
N LYS A 181 -82.49 9.94 -40.34
CA LYS A 181 -82.41 11.21 -39.57
C LYS A 181 -82.40 10.97 -38.05
N GLU A 182 -83.26 10.09 -37.54
CA GLU A 182 -83.32 9.77 -36.11
C GLU A 182 -82.01 9.11 -35.61
N ASN A 183 -81.46 8.18 -36.39
CA ASN A 183 -80.18 7.54 -36.07
C ASN A 183 -79.02 8.54 -36.10
N TYR A 184 -78.99 9.45 -37.09
CA TYR A 184 -78.01 10.52 -37.15
C TYR A 184 -78.03 11.41 -35.89
N GLU A 185 -79.21 11.90 -35.48
CA GLU A 185 -79.36 12.74 -34.28
C GLU A 185 -79.02 11.98 -32.99
N LYS A 186 -79.28 10.67 -32.94
CA LYS A 186 -78.86 9.82 -31.83
C LYS A 186 -77.34 9.74 -31.72
N TYR A 187 -76.64 9.38 -32.81
CA TYR A 187 -75.19 9.26 -32.79
C TYR A 187 -74.51 10.59 -32.47
N LEU A 188 -75.03 11.71 -32.98
CA LEU A 188 -74.49 13.03 -32.66
C LEU A 188 -74.60 13.35 -31.16
N ARG A 189 -75.75 13.07 -30.52
CA ARG A 189 -75.92 13.26 -29.06
C ARG A 189 -74.99 12.38 -28.25
N MET A 190 -74.83 11.12 -28.65
CA MET A 190 -73.92 10.19 -27.98
C MET A 190 -72.46 10.65 -28.12
N ALA A 191 -72.07 11.14 -29.31
CA ALA A 191 -70.75 11.70 -29.56
C ALA A 191 -70.46 12.92 -28.69
N ASP A 192 -71.35 13.91 -28.69
CA ASP A 192 -71.23 15.12 -27.87
C ASP A 192 -71.21 14.80 -26.36
N SER A 193 -72.00 13.81 -25.93
CA SER A 193 -72.02 13.36 -24.54
C SER A 193 -70.70 12.69 -24.13
N SER A 194 -70.15 11.82 -24.98
CA SER A 194 -68.86 11.19 -24.73
C SER A 194 -67.71 12.18 -24.77
N PHE A 195 -67.78 13.20 -25.63
CA PHE A 195 -66.80 14.29 -25.69
C PHE A 195 -66.77 15.07 -24.37
N ARG A 196 -67.94 15.48 -23.85
CA ARG A 196 -68.04 16.17 -22.55
C ARG A 196 -67.60 15.32 -21.37
N ALA A 197 -67.73 13.99 -21.48
CA ALA A 197 -67.26 13.05 -20.47
C ALA A 197 -65.75 12.74 -20.58
N GLU A 198 -65.03 13.42 -21.49
CA GLU A 198 -63.62 13.17 -21.82
C GLU A 198 -63.29 11.74 -22.32
N ASP A 199 -64.29 10.96 -22.68
CA ASP A 199 -64.13 9.67 -23.35
C ASP A 199 -64.00 9.91 -24.86
N TYR A 200 -62.87 10.49 -25.25
CA TYR A 200 -62.61 10.94 -26.61
C TYR A 200 -62.59 9.78 -27.62
N VAL A 201 -62.19 8.57 -27.22
CA VAL A 201 -62.22 7.38 -28.09
C VAL A 201 -63.66 7.02 -28.43
N LYS A 202 -64.55 7.01 -27.43
CA LYS A 202 -65.98 6.76 -27.63
C LYS A 202 -66.66 7.89 -28.40
N ALA A 203 -66.30 9.14 -28.12
CA ALA A 203 -66.77 10.31 -28.87
C ALA A 203 -66.42 10.22 -30.35
N LYS A 204 -65.17 9.88 -30.68
CA LYS A 204 -64.68 9.65 -32.05
C LYS A 204 -65.52 8.62 -32.78
N ASN A 205 -65.73 7.45 -32.17
CA ASN A 205 -66.50 6.36 -32.78
C ASN A 205 -67.96 6.78 -33.09
N PHE A 206 -68.58 7.56 -32.19
CA PHE A 206 -69.94 8.07 -32.42
C PHE A 206 -70.00 9.20 -33.46
N TYR A 207 -69.01 10.11 -33.52
CA TYR A 207 -68.90 11.09 -34.61
C TYR A 207 -68.66 10.41 -35.97
N GLU A 208 -67.85 9.34 -36.02
CA GLU A 208 -67.66 8.53 -37.25
C GLU A 208 -68.96 7.85 -37.67
N SER A 209 -69.72 7.31 -36.71
CA SER A 209 -71.05 6.73 -36.95
C SER A 209 -72.05 7.78 -37.47
N ALA A 210 -72.02 8.99 -36.92
CA ALA A 210 -72.84 10.11 -37.38
C ALA A 210 -72.42 10.60 -38.78
N MET A 211 -71.12 10.65 -39.06
CA MET A 211 -70.54 11.03 -40.36
C MET A 211 -70.98 10.09 -41.48
N TYR A 212 -71.10 8.79 -41.20
CA TYR A 212 -71.54 7.79 -42.17
C TYR A 212 -72.99 8.02 -42.66
N ILE A 213 -73.83 8.65 -41.83
CA ILE A 213 -75.28 8.79 -42.07
C ILE A 213 -75.66 10.20 -42.56
N SER A 214 -74.84 11.23 -42.24
CA SER A 214 -75.16 12.63 -42.52
C SER A 214 -75.03 13.04 -43.99
N SER A 215 -75.90 13.96 -44.42
CA SER A 215 -75.78 14.70 -45.67
C SER A 215 -74.88 15.94 -45.56
N ASP A 216 -74.70 16.50 -44.37
CA ASP A 216 -73.76 17.59 -44.09
C ASP A 216 -72.51 17.02 -43.42
N LYS A 217 -71.49 16.77 -44.24
CA LYS A 217 -70.23 16.15 -43.82
C LYS A 217 -69.24 17.15 -43.22
N ASN A 218 -69.42 18.45 -43.44
CA ASN A 218 -68.43 19.44 -43.02
C ASN A 218 -68.49 19.71 -41.51
N SER A 219 -69.70 19.85 -40.97
CA SER A 219 -69.91 20.13 -39.54
C SER A 219 -69.37 19.01 -38.63
N ILE A 220 -69.58 17.74 -39.00
CA ILE A 220 -69.12 16.58 -38.23
C ILE A 220 -67.61 16.39 -38.38
N LYS A 221 -67.04 16.76 -39.53
CA LYS A 221 -65.61 16.61 -39.81
C LYS A 221 -64.79 17.47 -38.85
N ILE A 222 -65.19 18.72 -38.62
CA ILE A 222 -64.53 19.63 -37.69
C ILE A 222 -64.49 19.02 -36.28
N ARG A 223 -65.62 18.52 -35.78
CA ARG A 223 -65.70 17.89 -34.45
C ARG A 223 -64.86 16.62 -34.37
N LEU A 224 -64.88 15.80 -35.43
CA LEU A 224 -64.10 14.57 -35.48
C LEU A 224 -62.59 14.84 -35.50
N ASP A 225 -62.15 15.87 -36.24
CA ASP A 225 -60.74 16.27 -36.30
C ASP A 225 -60.28 16.84 -34.95
N GLU A 226 -61.11 17.67 -34.28
CA GLU A 226 -60.85 18.15 -32.91
C GLU A 226 -60.67 17.01 -31.90
N VAL A 227 -61.56 16.02 -31.91
CA VAL A 227 -61.45 14.83 -31.04
C VAL A 227 -60.16 14.06 -31.33
N LYS A 228 -59.79 13.89 -32.61
CA LYS A 228 -58.56 13.19 -33.00
C LYS A 228 -57.31 13.91 -32.52
N ASP A 229 -57.27 15.24 -32.66
CA ASP A 229 -56.14 16.04 -32.19
C ASP A 229 -55.97 15.97 -30.68
N ILE A 230 -57.07 15.98 -29.91
CA ILE A 230 -57.03 15.79 -28.45
C ILE A 230 -56.49 14.41 -28.08
N ILE A 231 -56.94 13.34 -28.74
CA ILE A 231 -56.43 11.97 -28.50
C ILE A 231 -54.92 11.92 -28.74
N VAL A 232 -54.45 12.45 -29.88
CA VAL A 232 -53.03 12.49 -30.21
C VAL A 232 -52.24 13.34 -29.21
N GLY A 233 -52.81 14.47 -28.79
CA GLY A 233 -52.21 15.35 -27.78
C GLY A 233 -52.05 14.69 -26.40
N LYS A 234 -53.08 13.96 -25.92
CA LYS A 234 -53.01 13.19 -24.67
C LYS A 234 -51.97 12.06 -24.76
N ALA A 235 -52.00 11.27 -25.85
CA ALA A 235 -51.03 10.19 -26.07
C ALA A 235 -49.58 10.71 -26.13
N ARG A 236 -49.33 11.88 -26.75
CA ARG A 236 -48.00 12.50 -26.76
C ARG A 236 -47.55 12.94 -25.36
N LYS A 237 -48.44 13.52 -24.56
CA LYS A 237 -48.12 13.92 -23.18
C LYS A 237 -47.81 12.71 -22.30
N GLU A 238 -48.60 11.64 -22.40
CA GLU A 238 -48.36 10.36 -21.71
C GLU A 238 -47.01 9.75 -22.12
N MET A 239 -46.69 9.73 -23.42
CA MET A 239 -45.39 9.24 -23.91
C MET A 239 -44.20 10.06 -23.37
N ILE A 240 -44.35 11.39 -23.24
CA ILE A 240 -43.30 12.24 -22.66
C ILE A 240 -43.12 11.94 -21.16
N ILE A 241 -44.22 11.73 -20.43
CA ILE A 241 -44.18 11.35 -19.01
C ILE A 241 -43.49 9.99 -18.86
N GLU A 242 -43.90 8.98 -19.61
CA GLU A 242 -43.30 7.64 -19.58
C GLU A 242 -41.80 7.69 -19.93
N LYS A 243 -41.42 8.47 -20.94
CA LYS A 243 -40.01 8.65 -21.29
C LYS A 243 -39.23 9.30 -20.14
N ARG A 244 -39.77 10.35 -19.50
CA ARG A 244 -39.14 11.00 -18.34
C ARG A 244 -38.99 10.03 -17.16
N GLU A 245 -40.01 9.23 -16.87
CA GLU A 245 -39.94 8.21 -15.81
C GLU A 245 -38.87 7.15 -16.12
N LYS A 246 -38.78 6.69 -17.37
CA LYS A 246 -37.75 5.74 -17.81
C LYS A 246 -36.35 6.32 -17.72
N ASP A 247 -36.16 7.55 -18.21
CA ASP A 247 -34.87 8.25 -18.18
C ASP A 247 -34.46 8.55 -16.73
N TYR A 248 -35.40 8.97 -15.88
CA TYR A 248 -35.19 9.15 -14.44
C TYR A 248 -34.73 7.85 -13.77
N LYS A 249 -35.44 6.74 -13.99
CA LYS A 249 -35.09 5.43 -13.42
C LYS A 249 -33.71 4.97 -13.86
N ALA A 250 -33.35 5.20 -15.13
CA ALA A 250 -32.02 4.89 -15.63
C ALA A 250 -30.93 5.72 -14.93
N LYS A 251 -31.19 7.00 -14.62
CA LYS A 251 -30.26 7.83 -13.82
C LYS A 251 -30.16 7.34 -12.38
N MET A 252 -31.27 7.03 -11.72
CA MET A 252 -31.26 6.49 -10.36
C MET A 252 -30.42 5.21 -10.28
N ASN A 253 -30.65 4.26 -11.18
CA ASN A 253 -29.90 3.00 -11.21
C ASN A 253 -28.40 3.21 -11.45
N LEU A 254 -28.02 4.12 -12.35
CA LEU A 254 -26.61 4.44 -12.60
C LEU A 254 -25.97 5.14 -11.38
N GLY A 255 -26.71 6.01 -10.70
CA GLY A 255 -26.28 6.62 -9.45
C GLY A 255 -26.05 5.56 -8.37
N ASP A 256 -26.98 4.60 -8.22
CA ASP A 256 -26.87 3.49 -7.26
C ASP A 256 -25.66 2.58 -7.57
N GLU A 257 -25.39 2.33 -8.86
CA GLU A 257 -24.22 1.56 -9.30
C GLU A 257 -22.90 2.28 -8.98
N LEU A 258 -22.82 3.59 -9.24
CA LEU A 258 -21.65 4.40 -8.90
C LEU A 258 -21.44 4.48 -7.39
N PHE A 259 -22.54 4.63 -6.62
CA PHE A 259 -22.54 4.59 -5.17
C PHE A 259 -21.96 3.26 -4.66
N ALA A 260 -22.44 2.13 -5.18
CA ALA A 260 -21.97 0.80 -4.80
C ALA A 260 -20.47 0.59 -5.10
N ASN A 261 -19.95 1.25 -6.13
CA ASN A 261 -18.52 1.25 -6.47
C ASN A 261 -17.70 2.31 -5.73
N SER A 262 -18.26 2.98 -4.72
CA SER A 262 -17.60 4.05 -3.95
C SER A 262 -17.16 5.26 -4.78
N MET A 263 -17.76 5.44 -5.96
CA MET A 263 -17.58 6.59 -6.85
C MET A 263 -18.58 7.69 -6.47
N TYR A 264 -18.42 8.21 -5.24
CA TYR A 264 -19.43 9.02 -4.57
C TYR A 264 -19.70 10.37 -5.26
N GLU A 265 -18.67 11.01 -5.79
CA GLU A 265 -18.82 12.29 -6.51
C GLU A 265 -19.54 12.10 -7.84
N GLU A 266 -19.17 11.05 -8.59
CA GLU A 266 -19.82 10.69 -9.84
C GLU A 266 -21.28 10.27 -9.62
N ALA A 267 -21.56 9.51 -8.54
CA ALA A 267 -22.91 9.15 -8.13
C ALA A 267 -23.76 10.38 -7.84
N LYS A 268 -23.23 11.35 -7.07
CA LYS A 268 -23.90 12.61 -6.74
C LYS A 268 -24.29 13.39 -8.00
N GLU A 269 -23.39 13.49 -8.98
CA GLU A 269 -23.67 14.16 -10.26
C GLU A 269 -24.73 13.42 -11.10
N VAL A 270 -24.78 12.08 -11.01
CA VAL A 270 -25.82 11.30 -11.70
C VAL A 270 -27.19 11.46 -11.02
N TYR A 271 -27.27 11.48 -9.70
CA TYR A 271 -28.53 11.76 -8.99
C TYR A 271 -29.02 13.20 -9.21
N LYS A 272 -28.13 14.19 -9.30
CA LYS A 272 -28.51 15.55 -9.73
C LYS A 272 -29.15 15.56 -11.12
N LYS A 273 -28.61 14.79 -12.07
CA LYS A 273 -29.24 14.60 -13.39
C LYS A 273 -30.59 13.91 -13.31
N ALA A 274 -30.83 13.04 -12.32
CA ALA A 274 -32.15 12.48 -12.06
C ALA A 274 -33.13 13.57 -11.58
N LEU A 275 -32.69 14.47 -10.69
CA LEU A 275 -33.47 15.63 -10.26
C LEU A 275 -33.75 16.62 -11.40
N GLU A 276 -32.85 16.78 -12.37
CA GLU A 276 -33.15 17.60 -13.56
C GLU A 276 -34.32 17.03 -14.38
N ILE A 277 -34.52 15.71 -14.37
CA ILE A 277 -35.62 15.03 -15.07
C ILE A 277 -36.92 15.09 -14.26
N ILE A 278 -36.84 14.83 -12.95
CA ILE A 278 -37.96 14.92 -11.99
C ILE A 278 -37.53 15.77 -10.78
N PRO A 279 -37.72 17.10 -10.82
CA PRO A 279 -37.24 18.02 -9.78
C PRO A 279 -37.85 17.83 -8.40
N THR A 280 -38.98 17.14 -8.31
CA THR A 280 -39.71 16.88 -7.06
C THR A 280 -39.42 15.49 -6.49
N SER A 281 -38.41 14.77 -6.99
CA SER A 281 -38.09 13.44 -6.49
C SER A 281 -37.40 13.49 -5.13
N GLN A 282 -38.08 13.01 -4.09
CA GLN A 282 -37.48 12.88 -2.75
C GLN A 282 -36.39 11.81 -2.72
N ASP A 283 -36.58 10.67 -3.41
CA ASP A 283 -35.60 9.58 -3.44
C ASP A 283 -34.22 10.05 -3.95
N ALA A 284 -34.21 10.91 -4.97
CA ALA A 284 -32.97 11.44 -5.52
C ALA A 284 -32.30 12.47 -4.60
N VAL A 285 -33.09 13.24 -3.84
CA VAL A 285 -32.57 14.13 -2.78
C VAL A 285 -31.95 13.30 -1.66
N ASP A 286 -32.67 12.31 -1.14
CA ASP A 286 -32.20 11.45 -0.04
C ASP A 286 -30.87 10.76 -0.40
N ARG A 287 -30.72 10.30 -1.65
CA ARG A 287 -29.45 9.72 -2.14
C ARG A 287 -28.30 10.70 -2.18
N ILE A 288 -28.55 11.96 -2.55
CA ILE A 288 -27.52 13.01 -2.54
C ILE A 288 -27.11 13.34 -1.10
N ASP A 289 -28.08 13.43 -0.19
CA ASP A 289 -27.83 13.72 1.22
C ASP A 289 -27.05 12.57 1.91
N GLU A 290 -27.33 11.32 1.55
CA GLU A 290 -26.57 10.13 2.00
C GLU A 290 -25.11 10.16 1.54
N LEU A 291 -24.86 10.69 0.34
CA LEU A 291 -23.52 10.78 -0.27
C LEU A 291 -22.63 11.86 0.36
N GLU A 292 -23.21 12.97 0.81
CA GLU A 292 -22.45 14.12 1.32
C GLU A 292 -21.45 13.78 2.44
N PRO A 293 -21.83 13.07 3.53
CA PRO A 293 -20.87 12.70 4.57
C PRO A 293 -19.82 11.70 4.10
N LEU A 294 -20.15 10.82 3.14
CA LEU A 294 -19.21 9.84 2.58
C LEU A 294 -18.13 10.50 1.73
N ILE A 295 -18.51 11.50 0.93
CA ILE A 295 -17.60 12.34 0.15
C ILE A 295 -16.65 13.08 1.10
N GLN A 296 -17.19 13.74 2.13
CA GLN A 296 -16.36 14.45 3.12
C GLN A 296 -15.41 13.52 3.85
N LYS A 297 -15.86 12.31 4.22
CA LYS A 297 -15.01 11.29 4.83
C LYS A 297 -13.87 10.88 3.90
N LYS A 298 -14.13 10.61 2.61
CA LYS A 298 -13.11 10.28 1.60
C LYS A 298 -12.10 11.42 1.38
N ILE A 299 -12.55 12.66 1.40
CA ILE A 299 -11.68 13.84 1.32
C ILE A 299 -10.78 13.90 2.55
N ALA A 300 -11.33 13.71 3.75
CA ALA A 300 -10.58 13.70 5.00
C ALA A 300 -9.56 12.54 5.06
N GLU A 301 -9.95 11.32 4.65
CA GLU A 301 -9.06 10.16 4.55
C GLU A 301 -7.88 10.44 3.60
N LYS A 302 -8.16 10.99 2.42
CA LYS A 302 -7.12 11.35 1.44
C LYS A 302 -6.20 12.48 1.93
N GLU A 303 -6.75 13.47 2.63
CA GLU A 303 -5.97 14.56 3.21
C GLU A 303 -5.09 14.06 4.37
N GLU A 304 -5.59 13.12 5.18
CA GLU A 304 -4.80 12.49 6.24
C GLU A 304 -3.67 11.62 5.65
N GLU A 305 -3.93 10.84 4.60
CA GLU A 305 -2.89 10.12 3.85
C GLU A 305 -1.81 11.08 3.31
N ARG A 306 -2.22 12.23 2.76
CA ARG A 306 -1.30 13.27 2.28
C ARG A 306 -0.46 13.84 3.43
N ARG A 307 -1.08 14.19 4.55
CA ARG A 307 -0.39 14.72 5.75
C ARG A 307 0.59 13.72 6.33
N MET A 308 0.21 12.45 6.43
CA MET A 308 1.10 11.39 6.90
C MET A 308 2.27 11.18 5.93
N SER A 309 2.04 11.25 4.61
CA SER A 309 3.12 11.20 3.62
C SER A 309 4.06 12.40 3.70
N GLU A 310 3.55 13.61 3.94
CA GLU A 310 4.36 14.82 4.12
C GLU A 310 5.19 14.74 5.39
N ALA A 311 4.57 14.39 6.52
CA ALA A 311 5.25 14.19 7.80
C ALA A 311 6.33 13.10 7.72
N TYR A 312 6.07 12.01 6.99
CA TYR A 312 7.06 10.97 6.73
C TYR A 312 8.29 11.51 5.99
N ASN A 313 8.07 12.31 4.94
CA ASN A 313 9.13 12.88 4.13
C ASN A 313 9.96 13.91 4.92
N GLU A 314 9.31 14.75 5.73
CA GLU A 314 9.98 15.72 6.60
C GLU A 314 10.90 15.02 7.64
N GLU A 315 10.43 13.93 8.26
CA GLU A 315 11.23 13.15 9.19
C GLU A 315 12.40 12.44 8.50
N LEU A 316 12.21 11.94 7.26
CA LEU A 316 13.30 11.38 6.47
C LEU A 316 14.34 12.44 6.08
N GLU A 317 13.92 13.63 5.65
CA GLU A 317 14.83 14.72 5.29
C GLU A 317 15.64 15.17 6.50
N SER A 318 14.99 15.34 7.65
CA SER A 318 15.64 15.63 8.93
C SER A 318 16.63 14.53 9.32
N ALA A 319 16.21 13.26 9.25
CA ALA A 319 17.05 12.11 9.56
C ALA A 319 18.28 12.02 8.65
N ASN A 320 18.11 12.23 7.34
CA ASN A 320 19.19 12.24 6.36
C ASN A 320 20.15 13.41 6.61
N SER A 321 19.65 14.59 7.00
CA SER A 321 20.48 15.74 7.35
C SER A 321 21.34 15.45 8.58
N PHE A 322 20.73 14.98 9.67
CA PHE A 322 21.47 14.59 10.88
C PHE A 322 22.48 13.48 10.60
N PHE A 323 22.13 12.49 9.77
CA PHE A 323 23.05 11.43 9.39
C PHE A 323 24.27 11.97 8.63
N LYS A 324 24.05 12.90 7.70
CA LYS A 324 25.12 13.56 6.93
C LYS A 324 26.02 14.44 7.80
N GLU A 325 25.46 15.04 8.84
CA GLU A 325 26.19 15.83 9.85
C GLU A 325 26.87 14.97 10.91
N GLU A 326 26.79 13.63 10.81
CA GLU A 326 27.31 12.67 11.79
C GLU A 326 26.65 12.77 13.18
N ASN A 327 25.51 13.47 13.28
CA ASN A 327 24.65 13.53 14.46
C ASN A 327 23.79 12.26 14.56
N TYR A 328 24.45 11.14 14.81
CA TYR A 328 23.86 9.80 14.70
C TYR A 328 22.68 9.55 15.65
N LEU A 329 22.66 10.12 16.86
CA LEU A 329 21.54 9.96 17.80
C LEU A 329 20.28 10.66 17.30
N GLU A 330 20.41 11.91 16.84
CA GLU A 330 19.33 12.71 16.26
C GLU A 330 18.81 12.09 14.97
N ALA A 331 19.72 11.57 14.13
CA ALA A 331 19.38 10.82 12.92
C ALA A 331 18.56 9.58 13.26
N LYS A 332 18.99 8.79 14.26
CA LYS A 332 18.27 7.60 14.71
C LYS A 332 16.87 7.94 15.19
N PHE A 333 16.72 8.93 16.06
CA PHE A 333 15.40 9.34 16.55
C PHE A 333 14.48 9.79 15.42
N SER A 334 15.00 10.51 14.43
CA SER A 334 14.22 10.99 13.28
C SER A 334 13.82 9.82 12.35
N TYR A 335 14.71 8.86 12.06
CA TYR A 335 14.33 7.64 11.34
C TYR A 335 13.32 6.78 12.11
N GLU A 336 13.44 6.66 13.44
CA GLU A 336 12.46 5.95 14.27
C GLU A 336 11.08 6.63 14.27
N ARG A 337 11.03 7.97 14.24
CA ARG A 337 9.78 8.72 14.03
C ARG A 337 9.22 8.47 12.63
N ALA A 338 10.04 8.50 11.59
CA ALA A 338 9.63 8.16 10.23
C ALA A 338 9.06 6.73 10.15
N ILE A 339 9.69 5.73 10.78
CA ILE A 339 9.21 4.33 10.82
C ILE A 339 7.83 4.21 11.48
N LYS A 340 7.55 5.01 12.53
CA LYS A 340 6.23 5.04 13.18
C LYS A 340 5.12 5.58 12.26
N ILE A 341 5.46 6.47 11.34
CA ILE A 341 4.54 7.03 10.34
C ILE A 341 4.36 6.04 9.19
N ASN A 342 5.47 5.59 8.60
CA ASN A 342 5.50 4.61 7.53
C ASN A 342 6.77 3.73 7.62
N SER A 343 6.59 2.44 7.92
CA SER A 343 7.70 1.51 8.05
C SER A 343 8.22 1.07 6.68
N THR A 344 9.42 1.53 6.31
CA THR A 344 10.09 1.14 5.05
C THR A 344 11.41 0.44 5.31
N SER A 345 11.86 -0.40 4.37
CA SER A 345 13.17 -1.07 4.47
C SER A 345 14.31 -0.06 4.64
N PHE A 346 14.26 1.04 3.87
CA PHE A 346 15.27 2.09 3.90
C PHE A 346 15.47 2.70 5.31
N ALA A 347 14.40 3.14 5.96
CA ALA A 347 14.52 3.76 7.29
C ALA A 347 14.99 2.76 8.35
N ASN A 348 14.53 1.50 8.28
CA ASN A 348 14.97 0.43 9.18
C ASN A 348 16.46 0.11 9.00
N GLU A 349 16.92 -0.02 7.75
CA GLU A 349 18.34 -0.26 7.42
C GLU A 349 19.23 0.88 7.94
N ARG A 350 18.78 2.13 7.80
CA ARG A 350 19.51 3.30 8.34
C ARG A 350 19.64 3.26 9.86
N VAL A 351 18.59 2.89 10.60
CA VAL A 351 18.69 2.74 12.07
C VAL A 351 19.70 1.65 12.46
N ILE A 352 19.73 0.54 11.72
CA ILE A 352 20.72 -0.53 11.95
C ILE A 352 22.15 -0.02 11.69
N GLU A 353 22.35 0.67 10.57
CA GLU A 353 23.64 1.29 10.22
C GLU A 353 24.10 2.26 11.31
N ILE A 354 23.21 3.15 11.74
CA ILE A 354 23.49 4.11 12.82
C ILE A 354 23.86 3.42 14.13
N ASN A 355 23.14 2.37 14.54
CA ASN A 355 23.47 1.63 15.76
C ASN A 355 24.89 1.04 15.68
N ASN A 356 25.29 0.52 14.52
CA ASN A 356 26.65 0.01 14.32
C ASN A 356 27.71 1.12 14.40
N LEU A 357 27.42 2.30 13.84
CA LEU A 357 28.31 3.48 13.93
C LEU A 357 28.47 3.96 15.38
N LEU A 358 27.36 4.06 16.13
CA LEU A 358 27.38 4.43 17.55
C LEU A 358 28.20 3.44 18.40
N ILE A 359 28.07 2.13 18.16
CA ILE A 359 28.87 1.11 18.83
C ILE A 359 30.36 1.26 18.47
N ALA A 360 30.68 1.57 17.21
CA ALA A 360 32.05 1.80 16.78
C ALA A 360 32.66 3.05 17.46
N GLU A 361 31.90 4.15 17.55
CA GLU A 361 32.26 5.38 18.26
C GLU A 361 32.53 5.12 19.76
N GLU A 362 31.63 4.38 20.41
CA GLU A 362 31.76 4.01 21.82
C GLU A 362 33.00 3.13 22.05
N ASN A 363 33.24 2.14 21.19
CA ASN A 363 34.41 1.28 21.26
C ASN A 363 35.71 2.07 21.04
N LYS A 364 35.72 3.01 20.10
CA LYS A 364 36.86 3.90 19.84
C LYS A 364 37.15 4.80 21.04
N THR A 365 36.10 5.32 21.69
CA THR A 365 36.20 6.12 22.92
C THR A 365 36.77 5.29 24.06
N LYS A 366 36.24 4.09 24.32
CA LYS A 366 36.77 3.16 25.34
C LYS A 366 38.24 2.79 25.05
N GLN A 367 38.59 2.52 23.80
CA GLN A 367 39.98 2.24 23.41
C GLN A 367 40.91 3.41 23.73
N MET A 368 40.48 4.66 23.48
CA MET A 368 41.22 5.85 23.87
C MET A 368 41.36 6.00 25.39
N GLU A 369 40.30 5.76 26.16
CA GLU A 369 40.37 5.80 27.63
C GLU A 369 41.33 4.74 28.21
N PHE A 370 41.29 3.52 27.67
CA PHE A 370 42.24 2.46 28.02
C PHE A 370 43.67 2.86 27.62
N TYR A 371 43.87 3.44 26.44
CA TYR A 371 45.17 3.93 25.99
C TYR A 371 45.73 4.96 26.96
N ASP A 372 44.96 5.98 27.32
CA ASP A 372 45.37 7.03 28.27
C ASP A 372 45.70 6.47 29.65
N THR A 373 44.95 5.45 30.09
CA THR A 373 45.19 4.77 31.35
C THR A 373 46.52 4.02 31.35
N GLU A 374 46.83 3.29 30.29
CA GLU A 374 48.10 2.58 30.16
C GLU A 374 49.28 3.56 30.04
N VAL A 375 49.14 4.67 29.31
CA VAL A 375 50.15 5.73 29.26
C VAL A 375 50.39 6.33 30.65
N ARG A 376 49.34 6.67 31.41
CA ARG A 376 49.48 7.18 32.79
C ARG A 376 50.20 6.19 33.70
N ARG A 377 49.91 4.88 33.58
CA ARG A 377 50.60 3.81 34.31
C ARG A 377 52.08 3.76 33.94
N ALA A 378 52.39 3.84 32.64
CA ALA A 378 53.77 3.86 32.15
C ALA A 378 54.57 5.05 32.72
N GLU A 379 54.02 6.26 32.62
CA GLU A 379 54.63 7.49 33.15
C GLU A 379 54.86 7.41 34.67
N ASN A 380 53.94 6.79 35.40
CA ASN A 380 54.11 6.58 36.84
C ASN A 380 55.25 5.61 37.16
N SER A 381 55.37 4.50 36.42
CA SER A 381 56.48 3.56 36.56
C SER A 381 57.82 4.20 36.19
N ILE A 382 57.86 5.10 35.19
CA ILE A 382 59.06 5.89 34.89
C ILE A 382 59.50 6.73 36.09
N ARG A 383 58.57 7.45 36.74
CA ARG A 383 58.88 8.26 37.93
C ARG A 383 59.46 7.42 39.07
N LYS A 384 59.01 6.17 39.20
CA LYS A 384 59.54 5.19 40.17
C LYS A 384 60.84 4.50 39.73
N LYS A 385 61.33 4.79 38.51
CA LYS A 385 62.46 4.12 37.86
C LYS A 385 62.25 2.62 37.60
N GLU A 386 60.99 2.21 37.50
CA GLU A 386 60.55 0.85 37.16
C GLU A 386 60.46 0.72 35.63
N TYR A 387 61.59 0.86 34.93
CA TYR A 387 61.58 1.03 33.46
C TYR A 387 61.03 -0.19 32.69
N LYS A 388 61.17 -1.40 33.24
CA LYS A 388 60.61 -2.62 32.63
C LYS A 388 59.08 -2.59 32.65
N ASP A 389 58.48 -2.18 33.76
CA ASP A 389 57.03 -2.09 33.90
C ASP A 389 56.48 -0.97 33.02
N ALA A 390 57.17 0.18 32.99
CA ALA A 390 56.84 1.27 32.08
C ALA A 390 56.82 0.82 30.60
N LYS A 391 57.79 -0.01 30.18
CA LYS A 391 57.84 -0.56 28.82
C LYS A 391 56.63 -1.44 28.53
N ILE A 392 56.24 -2.31 29.47
CA ILE A 392 55.07 -3.18 29.33
C ILE A 392 53.80 -2.33 29.16
N TYR A 393 53.64 -1.27 29.95
CA TYR A 393 52.48 -0.38 29.84
C TYR A 393 52.42 0.37 28.50
N TYR A 394 53.53 0.90 27.99
CA TYR A 394 53.53 1.48 26.62
C TYR A 394 53.30 0.44 25.53
N GLN A 395 53.76 -0.80 25.69
CA GLN A 395 53.45 -1.88 24.74
C GLN A 395 51.94 -2.18 24.73
N LYS A 396 51.29 -2.20 25.88
CA LYS A 396 49.83 -2.33 25.99
C LYS A 396 49.10 -1.13 25.34
N ALA A 397 49.59 0.09 25.57
CA ALA A 397 49.07 1.28 24.89
C ALA A 397 49.22 1.16 23.36
N LEU A 398 50.34 0.63 22.86
CA LEU A 398 50.57 0.42 21.43
C LEU A 398 49.68 -0.68 20.84
N LEU A 399 49.24 -1.68 21.62
CA LEU A 399 48.25 -2.67 21.15
C LEU A 399 46.88 -2.02 20.89
N LEU A 400 46.53 -0.95 21.60
CA LEU A 400 45.30 -0.18 21.43
C LEU A 400 45.41 0.81 20.26
N LEU A 401 46.58 1.44 20.08
CA LEU A 401 46.89 2.34 18.96
C LEU A 401 48.21 1.96 18.29
N LYS A 402 48.17 1.01 17.35
CA LYS A 402 49.35 0.36 16.73
C LYS A 402 50.36 1.32 16.11
N ASP A 403 49.89 2.47 15.61
CA ASP A 403 50.73 3.46 14.94
C ASP A 403 51.03 4.69 15.78
N ASN A 404 50.79 4.63 17.09
CA ASN A 404 51.14 5.71 17.98
C ASN A 404 52.67 5.89 18.07
N LYS A 405 53.17 6.94 17.41
CA LYS A 405 54.60 7.28 17.37
C LYS A 405 55.17 7.57 18.76
N ILE A 406 54.41 8.25 19.61
CA ILE A 406 54.85 8.62 20.96
C ILE A 406 55.15 7.37 21.80
N ALA A 407 54.26 6.39 21.80
CA ALA A 407 54.46 5.13 22.51
C ALA A 407 55.67 4.34 21.94
N LYS A 408 55.86 4.32 20.61
CA LYS A 408 57.03 3.69 19.97
C LYS A 408 58.34 4.35 20.42
N ASP A 409 58.40 5.69 20.39
CA ASP A 409 59.59 6.45 20.78
C ASP A 409 59.90 6.25 22.27
N LYS A 410 58.87 6.27 23.13
CA LYS A 410 59.02 6.01 24.58
C LYS A 410 59.54 4.62 24.89
N ILE A 411 59.10 3.59 24.16
CA ILE A 411 59.63 2.23 24.31
C ILE A 411 61.12 2.18 23.97
N ALA A 412 61.54 2.86 22.89
CA ALA A 412 62.95 2.92 22.51
C ALA A 412 63.82 3.64 23.55
N GLU A 413 63.33 4.76 24.10
CA GLU A 413 63.98 5.47 25.22
C GLU A 413 64.12 4.55 26.46
N LEU A 414 63.06 3.82 26.80
CA LEU A 414 63.05 2.88 27.93
C LEU A 414 64.03 1.73 27.75
N ASP A 415 64.20 1.22 26.53
CA ASP A 415 65.19 0.18 26.24
C ASP A 415 66.62 0.64 26.52
N ILE A 416 66.92 1.90 26.22
CA ILE A 416 68.21 2.52 26.56
C ILE A 416 68.37 2.62 28.08
N LEU A 417 67.33 3.06 28.80
CA LEU A 417 67.35 3.19 30.26
C LEU A 417 67.51 1.84 30.97
N ILE A 418 66.79 0.80 30.52
CA ILE A 418 66.91 -0.57 31.03
C ILE A 418 68.34 -1.09 30.82
N LYS A 419 68.91 -0.88 29.64
CA LYS A 419 70.29 -1.29 29.34
C LYS A 419 71.29 -0.56 30.24
N LYS A 420 71.09 0.74 30.47
CA LYS A 420 71.91 1.56 31.37
C LYS A 420 71.80 1.08 32.83
N GLN A 421 70.59 0.81 33.32
CA GLN A 421 70.36 0.30 34.67
C GLN A 421 71.04 -1.05 34.87
N LYS A 422 70.88 -1.99 33.93
CA LYS A 422 71.52 -3.31 33.98
C LYS A 422 73.05 -3.21 33.99
N LEU A 423 73.62 -2.25 33.25
CA LEU A 423 75.06 -2.01 33.25
C LEU A 423 75.53 -1.44 34.60
N GLU A 424 74.77 -0.54 35.20
CA GLU A 424 75.08 0.04 36.52
C GLU A 424 74.99 -1.03 37.62
N GLU A 425 73.94 -1.86 37.62
CA GLU A 425 73.80 -3.01 38.50
C GLU A 425 74.99 -3.97 38.36
N LYS A 426 75.43 -4.26 37.13
CA LYS A 426 76.61 -5.07 36.87
C LYS A 426 77.88 -4.44 37.45
N LYS A 427 78.08 -3.13 37.26
CA LYS A 427 79.24 -2.41 37.82
C LYS A 427 79.25 -2.43 39.35
N ILE A 428 78.10 -2.20 39.99
CA ILE A 428 77.95 -2.27 41.44
C ILE A 428 78.32 -3.68 41.92
N LYS A 429 77.81 -4.72 41.25
CA LYS A 429 78.15 -6.11 41.58
C LYS A 429 79.64 -6.42 41.43
N GLU A 430 80.26 -6.00 40.32
CA GLU A 430 81.71 -6.17 40.08
C GLU A 430 82.55 -5.40 41.12
N GLN A 431 82.11 -4.21 41.54
CA GLN A 431 82.76 -3.45 42.62
C GLN A 431 82.62 -4.17 43.96
N GLU A 432 81.45 -4.71 44.28
CA GLU A 432 81.21 -5.45 45.51
C GLU A 432 82.09 -6.71 45.59
N GLU A 433 82.17 -7.47 44.49
CA GLU A 433 83.05 -8.64 44.37
C GLU A 433 84.53 -8.27 44.55
N LYS A 434 85.00 -7.21 43.88
CA LYS A 434 86.38 -6.70 44.03
C LYS A 434 86.66 -6.21 45.45
N TYR A 435 85.74 -5.47 46.05
CA TYR A 435 85.85 -5.01 47.43
C TYR A 435 85.99 -6.20 48.40
N ASN A 436 85.10 -7.19 48.29
CA ASN A 436 85.10 -8.38 49.13
C ASN A 436 86.38 -9.20 48.97
N ALA A 437 86.90 -9.35 47.75
CA ALA A 437 88.18 -10.02 47.50
C ALA A 437 89.35 -9.31 48.20
N PHE A 438 89.50 -7.99 48.03
CA PHE A 438 90.56 -7.22 48.70
C PHE A 438 90.41 -7.21 50.23
N PHE A 439 89.19 -7.05 50.72
CA PHE A 439 88.91 -7.06 52.16
C PHE A 439 89.23 -8.40 52.81
N THR A 440 88.83 -9.50 52.16
CA THR A 440 89.12 -10.87 52.62
C THR A 440 90.62 -11.13 52.65
N ARG A 441 91.32 -10.77 51.55
CA ARG A 441 92.78 -10.91 51.47
C ARG A 441 93.50 -10.09 52.54
N ALA A 442 93.05 -8.85 52.78
CA ALA A 442 93.59 -7.98 53.82
C ALA A 442 93.40 -8.57 55.23
N ASN A 443 92.21 -9.11 55.53
CA ASN A 443 91.94 -9.78 56.81
C ASN A 443 92.84 -11.00 57.01
N SER A 444 93.02 -11.85 55.99
CA SER A 444 93.92 -13.01 56.06
C SER A 444 95.37 -12.61 56.31
N LEU A 445 95.86 -11.56 55.64
CA LEU A 445 97.22 -11.05 55.84
C LEU A 445 97.42 -10.41 57.22
N LEU A 446 96.39 -9.73 57.73
CA LEU A 446 96.39 -9.18 59.08
C LEU A 446 96.51 -10.29 60.14
N LEU A 447 95.76 -11.39 59.98
CA LEU A 447 95.86 -12.57 60.87
C LEU A 447 97.23 -13.26 60.78
N ALA A 448 97.86 -13.24 59.61
CA ALA A 448 99.21 -13.76 59.40
C ALA A 448 100.31 -12.80 59.87
N ASN A 449 99.97 -11.66 60.50
CA ASN A 449 100.90 -10.60 60.93
C ASN A 449 101.75 -9.99 59.79
N VAL A 450 101.29 -10.09 58.54
CA VAL A 450 101.93 -9.46 57.38
C VAL A 450 101.35 -8.05 57.19
N TYR A 451 101.70 -7.15 58.11
CA TYR A 451 101.02 -5.86 58.28
C TYR A 451 101.13 -4.91 57.08
N ASP A 452 102.29 -4.84 56.42
CA ASP A 452 102.49 -3.95 55.26
C ASP A 452 101.64 -4.37 54.06
N GLU A 453 101.50 -5.67 53.79
CA GLU A 453 100.65 -6.17 52.71
C GLU A 453 99.16 -6.09 53.08
N ALA A 454 98.81 -6.37 54.35
CA ALA A 454 97.45 -6.16 54.83
C ALA A 454 97.00 -4.70 54.65
N LYS A 455 97.90 -3.74 54.93
CA LYS A 455 97.67 -2.31 54.71
C LYS A 455 97.35 -2.00 53.25
N LYS A 456 98.18 -2.46 52.30
CA LYS A 456 97.96 -2.24 50.86
C LYS A 456 96.60 -2.78 50.41
N HIS A 457 96.21 -3.97 50.84
CA HIS A 457 94.94 -4.57 50.45
C HIS A 457 93.72 -3.86 51.08
N TYR A 458 93.80 -3.38 52.33
CA TYR A 458 92.73 -2.53 52.89
C TYR A 458 92.63 -1.17 52.17
N GLU A 459 93.75 -0.58 51.74
CA GLU A 459 93.75 0.64 50.92
C GLU A 459 93.11 0.37 49.54
N MET A 460 93.38 -0.77 48.92
CA MET A 460 92.70 -1.19 47.68
C MET A 460 91.20 -1.40 47.88
N ALA A 461 90.78 -2.05 48.98
CA ALA A 461 89.37 -2.18 49.32
C ALA A 461 88.68 -0.80 49.48
N LEU A 462 89.33 0.15 50.16
CA LEU A 462 88.82 1.51 50.31
C LEU A 462 88.85 2.35 49.02
N LYS A 463 89.73 2.04 48.05
CA LYS A 463 89.63 2.66 46.72
C LYS A 463 88.34 2.25 46.00
N ILE A 464 87.84 1.03 46.24
CA ILE A 464 86.58 0.55 45.65
C ILE A 464 85.37 1.10 46.41
N LYS A 465 85.37 1.02 47.76
CA LYS A 465 84.29 1.57 48.61
C LYS A 465 84.86 2.51 49.69
N PRO A 466 85.08 3.81 49.37
CA PRO A 466 85.75 4.75 50.29
C PRO A 466 84.99 5.06 51.57
N LYS A 467 83.70 4.72 51.64
CA LYS A 467 82.82 5.00 52.79
C LYS A 467 82.84 3.88 53.84
N GLU A 468 83.43 2.72 53.54
CA GLU A 468 83.45 1.58 54.46
C GLU A 468 84.27 1.89 55.71
N LYS A 469 83.67 1.65 56.88
CA LYS A 469 84.26 2.00 58.19
C LYS A 469 85.29 0.97 58.64
N VAL A 470 84.96 -0.32 58.50
CA VAL A 470 85.78 -1.44 59.01
C VAL A 470 87.20 -1.43 58.43
N PRO A 471 87.43 -1.30 57.10
CA PRO A 471 88.79 -1.24 56.57
C PRO A 471 89.59 -0.02 57.08
N LYS A 472 88.94 1.14 57.30
CA LYS A 472 89.60 2.34 57.84
C LYS A 472 90.10 2.10 59.26
N GLU A 473 89.29 1.46 60.09
CA GLU A 473 89.66 1.12 61.47
C GLU A 473 90.84 0.13 61.49
N LYS A 474 90.79 -0.91 60.65
CA LYS A 474 91.88 -1.88 60.52
C LYS A 474 93.19 -1.24 60.06
N LEU A 475 93.15 -0.31 59.12
CA LEU A 475 94.32 0.51 58.73
C LEU A 475 94.85 1.35 59.90
N GLY A 476 93.98 1.92 60.71
CA GLY A 476 94.37 2.65 61.93
C GLY A 476 95.11 1.76 62.92
N ILE A 477 94.62 0.54 63.13
CA ILE A 477 95.27 -0.48 63.99
C ILE A 477 96.63 -0.86 63.42
N ILE A 478 96.71 -1.22 62.13
CA ILE A 478 97.96 -1.58 61.47
C ILE A 478 99.00 -0.47 61.57
N LYS A 479 98.60 0.79 61.34
CA LYS A 479 99.50 1.96 61.48
C LYS A 479 100.09 2.07 62.89
N ARG A 480 99.29 1.80 63.93
CA ARG A 480 99.77 1.81 65.32
C ARG A 480 100.75 0.66 65.58
N ILE A 481 100.46 -0.55 65.07
CA ILE A 481 101.34 -1.72 65.20
C ILE A 481 102.68 -1.45 64.52
N LEU A 482 102.68 -1.07 63.24
CA LEU A 482 103.90 -0.75 62.49
C LEU A 482 104.71 0.38 63.14
N SER A 483 104.04 1.41 63.68
CA SER A 483 104.72 2.47 64.43
C SER A 483 105.35 1.97 65.73
N LYS A 484 104.72 1.02 66.42
CA LYS A 484 105.25 0.40 67.64
C LYS A 484 106.46 -0.48 67.31
N GLU A 485 106.35 -1.35 66.31
CA GLU A 485 107.45 -2.20 65.84
C GLU A 485 108.66 -1.38 65.39
N LYS A 486 108.43 -0.27 64.68
CA LYS A 486 109.51 0.65 64.28
C LYS A 486 110.22 1.24 65.50
N LYS A 487 109.47 1.73 66.50
CA LYS A 487 110.06 2.26 67.75
C LYS A 487 110.83 1.21 68.52
N GLU A 488 110.29 -0.01 68.64
CA GLU A 488 110.97 -1.12 69.33
C GLU A 488 112.26 -1.54 68.61
N LYS A 489 112.25 -1.62 67.28
CA LYS A 489 113.47 -1.86 66.47
C LYS A 489 114.50 -0.75 66.65
N GLU A 490 114.08 0.52 66.62
CA GLU A 490 114.97 1.67 66.84
C GLU A 490 115.55 1.69 68.27
N GLU A 491 114.75 1.37 69.29
CA GLU A 491 115.20 1.30 70.68
C GLU A 491 116.16 0.13 70.90
N PHE A 492 115.85 -1.04 70.33
CA PHE A 492 116.75 -2.19 70.33
C PHE A 492 118.09 -1.83 69.67
N ALA A 493 118.07 -1.19 68.50
CA ALA A 493 119.28 -0.74 67.82
C ALA A 493 120.10 0.26 68.65
N LYS A 494 119.45 1.23 69.31
CA LYS A 494 120.10 2.19 70.22
C LYS A 494 120.73 1.52 71.44
N LYS A 495 120.04 0.54 72.04
CA LYS A 495 120.57 -0.26 73.16
C LYS A 495 121.74 -1.12 72.71
N ASP A 496 121.66 -1.75 71.54
CA ASP A 496 122.75 -2.53 70.96
C ASP A 496 124.00 -1.68 70.68
N ALA A 497 123.82 -0.50 70.09
CA ALA A 497 124.90 0.45 69.85
C ALA A 497 125.54 0.95 71.15
N SER A 498 124.72 1.35 72.13
CA SER A 498 125.20 1.79 73.45
C SER A 498 125.98 0.69 74.18
N TYR A 499 125.48 -0.55 74.13
CA TYR A 499 126.18 -1.72 74.69
C TYR A 499 127.57 -1.89 74.06
N LYS A 500 127.66 -1.90 72.72
CA LYS A 500 128.94 -2.02 71.99
C LYS A 500 129.92 -0.90 72.37
N ASN A 501 129.44 0.33 72.50
CA ASN A 501 130.27 1.47 72.89
C ASN A 501 130.86 1.32 74.31
N PHE A 502 130.05 0.96 75.31
CA PHE A 502 130.57 0.73 76.67
C PHE A 502 131.54 -0.44 76.75
N ILE A 503 131.33 -1.50 75.96
CA ILE A 503 132.30 -2.60 75.85
C ILE A 503 133.63 -2.09 75.29
N ALA A 504 133.62 -1.38 74.15
CA ALA A 504 134.84 -0.85 73.55
C ALA A 504 135.63 0.06 74.50
N ILE A 505 134.93 0.97 75.21
CA ILE A 505 135.56 1.84 76.22
C ILE A 505 136.11 1.03 77.39
N ALA A 506 135.36 0.03 77.88
CA ALA A 506 135.78 -0.80 78.99
C ALA A 506 136.98 -1.68 78.65
N ASP A 507 137.02 -2.26 77.45
CA ASP A 507 138.15 -3.04 76.93
C ASP A 507 139.40 -2.15 76.81
N GLY A 508 139.27 -0.94 76.28
CA GLY A 508 140.37 0.03 76.19
C GLY A 508 140.97 0.38 77.56
N LEU A 509 140.12 0.79 78.52
CA LEU A 509 140.55 1.11 79.89
C LEU A 509 141.14 -0.10 80.62
N PHE A 510 140.64 -1.31 80.33
CA PHE A 510 141.18 -2.54 80.90
C PHE A 510 142.62 -2.79 80.42
N ASN A 511 142.89 -2.56 79.14
CA ASN A 511 144.23 -2.70 78.55
C ASN A 511 145.21 -1.63 79.07
N GLU A 512 144.71 -0.43 79.41
CA GLU A 512 145.50 0.64 80.05
C GLU A 512 145.76 0.41 81.54
N ASN A 513 145.27 -0.70 82.10
CA ASN A 513 145.33 -1.04 83.52
C ASN A 513 144.56 -0.07 84.44
N SER A 514 143.63 0.72 83.88
CA SER A 514 142.67 1.57 84.60
C SER A 514 141.48 0.74 85.11
N LEU A 515 141.78 -0.13 86.08
CA LEU A 515 140.89 -1.22 86.51
C LEU A 515 139.61 -0.75 87.22
N ASN A 516 139.50 0.49 87.70
CA ASN A 516 138.27 1.01 88.34
C ASN A 516 137.29 1.54 87.29
N GLU A 517 137.82 2.23 86.29
CA GLU A 517 137.12 2.85 85.17
C GLU A 517 136.65 1.77 84.19
N ALA A 518 137.49 0.78 83.90
CA ALA A 518 137.13 -0.41 83.14
C ALA A 518 135.97 -1.17 83.80
N LYS A 519 136.06 -1.42 85.13
CA LYS A 519 135.00 -2.08 85.92
C LYS A 519 133.67 -1.32 85.81
N SER A 520 133.71 0.01 85.92
CA SER A 520 132.52 0.85 85.82
C SER A 520 131.85 0.76 84.45
N ASN A 521 132.63 0.76 83.36
CA ASN A 521 132.09 0.67 82.00
C ASN A 521 131.56 -0.74 81.66
N TYR A 522 132.20 -1.83 82.12
CA TYR A 522 131.63 -3.17 81.98
C TYR A 522 130.34 -3.36 82.79
N ILE A 523 130.21 -2.71 83.95
CA ILE A 523 128.94 -2.68 84.71
C ILE A 523 127.86 -1.96 83.91
N ARG A 524 128.17 -0.82 83.28
CA ARG A 524 127.22 -0.08 82.42
C ARG A 524 126.79 -0.93 81.21
N ALA A 525 127.73 -1.59 80.53
CA ALA A 525 127.41 -2.54 79.46
C ALA A 525 126.51 -3.70 79.94
N SER A 526 126.82 -4.27 81.12
CA SER A 526 126.00 -5.32 81.73
C SER A 526 124.59 -4.85 82.10
N LYS A 527 124.39 -3.58 82.46
CA LYS A 527 123.05 -3.03 82.72
C LYS A 527 122.21 -2.94 81.43
N ILE A 528 122.83 -2.69 80.28
CA ILE A 528 122.14 -2.61 78.99
C ILE A 528 121.79 -4.00 78.46
N LYS A 529 122.73 -4.95 78.53
CA LYS A 529 122.50 -6.37 78.21
C LYS A 529 122.81 -7.25 79.41
N LYS A 530 121.83 -7.39 80.32
CA LYS A 530 121.93 -8.15 81.59
C LYS A 530 122.42 -9.59 81.42
N TYR A 531 122.13 -10.20 80.27
CA TYR A 531 122.47 -11.59 79.99
C TYR A 531 123.72 -11.77 79.12
N ALA A 532 124.37 -10.69 78.69
CA ALA A 532 125.61 -10.81 77.93
C ALA A 532 126.74 -11.36 78.82
N ALA A 533 127.36 -12.47 78.42
CA ALA A 533 128.42 -13.12 79.19
C ALA A 533 129.71 -12.31 79.21
N TYR A 534 130.06 -11.64 78.10
CA TYR A 534 131.34 -10.97 77.92
C TYR A 534 131.72 -9.96 79.03
N PRO A 535 130.92 -8.93 79.34
CA PRO A 535 131.28 -7.99 80.40
C PRO A 535 131.32 -8.63 81.80
N LYS A 536 130.55 -9.71 82.06
CA LYS A 536 130.62 -10.44 83.34
C LYS A 536 131.99 -11.12 83.51
N VAL A 537 132.45 -11.81 82.47
CA VAL A 537 133.77 -12.46 82.45
C VAL A 537 134.89 -11.43 82.65
N GLN A 538 134.79 -10.26 82.02
CA GLN A 538 135.79 -9.20 82.19
C GLN A 538 135.78 -8.59 83.59
N LEU A 539 134.60 -8.44 84.21
CA LEU A 539 134.49 -8.00 85.60
C LEU A 539 135.15 -8.98 86.58
N GLU A 540 135.00 -10.29 86.37
CA GLU A 540 135.67 -11.32 87.17
C GLU A 540 137.19 -11.28 86.98
N LYS A 541 137.68 -11.08 85.75
CA LYS A 541 139.12 -10.90 85.48
C LYS A 541 139.69 -9.69 86.19
N ILE A 542 139.00 -8.54 86.12
CA ILE A 542 139.39 -7.33 86.86
C ILE A 542 139.47 -7.62 88.36
N GLN A 543 138.49 -8.34 88.91
CA GLN A 543 138.48 -8.68 90.33
C GLN A 543 139.70 -9.55 90.71
N LYS A 544 140.00 -10.58 89.92
CA LYS A 544 141.19 -11.43 90.12
C LYS A 544 142.50 -10.63 90.07
N ILE A 545 142.63 -9.67 89.15
CA ILE A 545 143.82 -8.81 89.06
C ILE A 545 143.94 -7.93 90.31
N LYS A 546 142.85 -7.32 90.78
CA LYS A 546 142.86 -6.51 92.01
C LYS A 546 143.20 -7.32 93.24
N ASP A 547 142.71 -8.56 93.34
CA ASP A 547 143.02 -9.44 94.47
C ASP A 547 144.50 -9.85 94.46
N LYS A 548 145.11 -10.10 93.28
CA LYS A 548 146.55 -10.33 93.14
C LYS A 548 147.39 -9.11 93.53
N LEU A 549 146.99 -7.90 93.14
CA LEU A 549 147.69 -6.67 93.53
C LEU A 549 147.70 -6.50 95.06
N LYS A 550 146.56 -6.73 95.72
CA LYS A 550 146.46 -6.71 97.20
C LYS A 550 147.32 -7.79 97.87
N ALA A 551 147.43 -8.97 97.28
CA ALA A 551 148.29 -10.05 97.80
C ALA A 551 149.78 -9.69 97.68
N LYS A 552 150.20 -9.11 96.55
CA LYS A 552 151.58 -8.66 96.35
C LYS A 552 151.99 -7.54 97.32
N ASP A 553 151.07 -6.62 97.61
CA ASP A 553 151.29 -5.57 98.61
C ASP A 553 151.39 -6.14 100.03
N ARG A 554 150.67 -7.23 100.36
CA ARG A 554 150.81 -7.98 101.62
C ARG A 554 152.14 -8.71 101.74
N ASP A 555 152.56 -9.43 100.70
CA ASP A 555 153.82 -10.18 100.69
C ASP A 555 155.03 -9.25 100.83
N ALA A 556 154.99 -8.08 100.18
CA ALA A 556 156.02 -7.04 100.33
C ALA A 556 156.12 -6.51 101.76
N TRP A 557 155.01 -6.44 102.48
CA TRP A 557 154.96 -6.01 103.89
C TRP A 557 155.57 -7.05 104.85
N GLU A 558 155.31 -8.35 104.65
CA GLU A 558 155.89 -9.43 105.48
C GLU A 558 157.40 -9.59 105.29
N ILE A 559 157.90 -9.48 104.06
CA ILE A 559 159.35 -9.56 103.76
C ILE A 559 160.13 -8.45 104.48
N ALA A 560 159.57 -7.23 104.55
CA ALA A 560 160.18 -6.10 105.23
C ALA A 560 160.30 -6.31 106.76
N GLN A 561 159.32 -6.97 107.39
CA GLN A 561 159.34 -7.26 108.83
C GLN A 561 160.38 -8.34 109.19
N ARG A 562 160.54 -9.36 108.35
CA ARG A 562 161.47 -10.48 108.59
C ARG A 562 162.95 -10.04 108.55
N LYS A 563 163.28 -9.06 107.70
CA LYS A 563 164.63 -8.48 107.59
C LYS A 563 165.07 -7.75 108.86
N LYS A 564 164.15 -6.99 109.49
CA LYS A 564 164.40 -6.30 110.78
C LYS A 564 164.76 -7.26 111.92
N MET A 565 164.13 -8.43 111.99
CA MET A 565 164.39 -9.41 113.05
C MET A 565 165.79 -10.06 112.95
N LEU A 566 166.27 -10.32 111.74
CA LEU A 566 167.61 -10.91 111.54
C LEU A 566 168.74 -9.96 111.95
N GLU A 567 168.60 -8.66 111.66
CA GLU A 567 169.57 -7.63 112.05
C GLU A 567 169.67 -7.46 113.57
N ALA A 568 168.55 -7.60 114.31
CA ALA A 568 168.54 -7.55 115.77
C ALA A 568 169.27 -8.75 116.41
N ARG A 569 169.16 -9.94 115.79
CA ARG A 569 169.81 -11.17 116.28
C ARG A 569 171.33 -11.13 116.10
N ALA A 570 171.81 -10.57 114.99
CA ALA A 570 173.25 -10.40 114.73
C ALA A 570 173.95 -9.46 115.72
N ARG A 571 173.24 -8.43 116.24
CA ARG A 571 173.79 -7.50 117.25
C ARG A 571 174.00 -8.15 118.62
N ARG A 572 173.12 -9.07 119.04
CA ARG A 572 173.25 -9.77 120.33
C ARG A 572 174.47 -10.69 120.40
N ILE A 573 174.72 -11.46 119.34
CA ILE A 573 175.86 -12.40 119.28
C ILE A 573 177.22 -11.67 119.36
N LYS A 574 177.28 -10.42 118.88
CA LYS A 574 178.49 -9.61 118.93
C LYS A 574 178.80 -9.10 120.35
N LEU A 575 177.78 -8.92 121.20
CA LEU A 575 177.92 -8.44 122.58
C LEU A 575 178.43 -9.55 123.52
N GLU A 576 177.89 -10.77 123.39
CA GLU A 576 178.29 -11.93 124.20
C GLU A 576 179.77 -12.32 123.99
N LYS A 577 180.33 -12.03 122.81
CA LYS A 577 181.74 -12.33 122.52
C LYS A 577 182.71 -11.38 123.23
N THR A 578 182.34 -10.11 123.41
CA THR A 578 183.13 -9.09 124.11
C THR A 578 183.19 -9.33 125.62
N GLU A 579 182.10 -9.81 126.24
CA GLU A 579 182.05 -10.10 127.68
C GLU A 579 182.92 -11.33 128.05
N LEU A 580 183.08 -12.28 127.12
CA LEU A 580 183.95 -13.46 127.32
C LEU A 580 185.45 -13.12 127.28
N ASP A 581 185.85 -12.16 126.43
CA ASP A 581 187.24 -11.71 126.30
C ASP A 581 187.71 -10.90 127.54
N GLU A 582 186.82 -10.14 128.18
CA GLU A 582 187.12 -9.38 129.41
C GLU A 582 187.26 -10.28 130.64
N ALA A 583 186.45 -11.35 130.74
CA ALA A 583 186.56 -12.34 131.82
C ALA A 583 187.90 -13.09 131.81
N THR A 584 188.52 -13.25 130.64
CA THR A 584 189.80 -13.98 130.48
C THR A 584 191.00 -13.14 130.95
N ARG A 585 190.99 -11.82 130.74
CA ARG A 585 192.04 -10.90 131.22
C ARG A 585 192.09 -10.78 132.74
N ALA A 586 190.93 -10.77 133.40
CA ALA A 586 190.86 -10.66 134.85
C ALA A 586 191.48 -11.86 135.59
N ILE A 587 191.47 -13.05 134.97
CA ILE A 587 192.04 -14.28 135.53
C ILE A 587 193.59 -14.28 135.44
N GLU A 588 194.16 -13.71 134.39
CA GLU A 588 195.63 -13.59 134.24
C GLU A 588 196.23 -12.55 135.21
N GLU A 589 195.51 -11.46 135.47
CA GLU A 589 195.94 -10.40 136.39
C GLU A 589 195.95 -10.87 137.86
N ALA A 590 194.95 -11.69 138.25
CA ALA A 590 194.89 -12.28 139.59
C ALA A 590 196.03 -13.27 139.88
N LYS A 591 196.51 -14.02 138.86
CA LYS A 591 197.69 -14.89 139.00
C LYS A 591 198.97 -14.09 139.23
N ARG A 592 199.10 -12.93 138.58
CA ARG A 592 200.29 -12.07 138.71
C ARG A 592 200.44 -11.47 140.12
N TYR A 593 199.33 -11.11 140.76
CA TYR A 593 199.32 -10.65 142.16
C TYR A 593 199.64 -11.76 143.16
N SER A 594 199.22 -13.00 142.88
CA SER A 594 199.50 -14.16 143.74
C SER A 594 200.99 -14.53 143.81
N ASP A 595 201.75 -14.33 142.73
CA ASP A 595 203.18 -14.68 142.70
C ASP A 595 204.08 -13.63 143.36
N LEU A 596 203.65 -12.36 143.40
CA LEU A 596 204.38 -11.26 144.04
C LEU A 596 204.37 -11.35 145.59
N VAL A 597 203.32 -11.92 146.18
CA VAL A 597 203.17 -12.05 147.65
C VAL A 597 204.07 -13.16 148.23
N LYS A 598 204.57 -14.09 147.40
CA LYS A 598 205.30 -15.28 147.89
C LYS A 598 206.81 -15.06 148.13
N ASN A 599 207.37 -13.93 147.70
CA ASN A 599 208.83 -13.70 147.74
C ASN A 599 209.31 -12.64 148.74
N TYR A 600 208.45 -11.99 149.55
CA TYR A 600 208.89 -10.96 150.52
C TYR A 600 208.06 -10.91 151.84
N PRO A 601 208.58 -11.46 152.98
CA PRO A 601 208.00 -11.34 154.32
C PRO A 601 208.64 -10.22 155.20
N GLU A 602 207.97 -9.93 156.32
CA GLU A 602 207.89 -8.70 157.14
C GLU A 602 209.15 -8.05 157.76
N GLY A 603 209.14 -6.70 157.75
CA GLY A 603 209.48 -5.87 158.92
C GLY A 603 210.92 -5.33 159.07
N ILE A 604 211.26 -4.24 158.37
CA ILE A 604 212.12 -3.11 158.79
C ILE A 604 212.02 -2.09 157.66
N THR A 605 211.62 -0.87 157.99
CA THR A 605 211.72 0.27 157.10
C THR A 605 213.20 0.51 156.81
N ILE A 606 213.60 0.33 155.56
CA ILE A 606 214.49 1.34 154.99
C ILE A 606 213.54 2.59 155.09
N GLU A 607 213.83 3.78 155.62
CA GLU A 607 212.86 4.93 155.57
C GLU A 607 212.64 5.45 154.11
N LYS A 608 212.54 4.51 153.19
CA LYS A 608 213.49 4.18 152.14
C LYS A 608 212.95 2.80 151.63
N VAL A 609 213.23 2.22 150.48
CA VAL A 609 214.31 2.22 149.52
C VAL A 609 213.54 1.99 148.21
N LEU A 610 213.73 2.71 147.11
CA LEU A 610 214.63 3.78 146.70
C LEU A 610 213.83 4.49 145.58
N LYS A 611 213.78 5.82 145.53
CA LYS A 611 214.58 6.61 144.57
C LYS A 611 214.68 5.97 143.18
N MET A 612 214.21 6.72 142.19
CA MET A 612 214.67 6.74 140.78
C MET A 612 214.15 5.54 139.98
N GLU A 613 213.33 5.68 138.93
CA GLU A 613 213.01 6.76 137.98
C GLU A 613 211.53 6.71 137.58
#